data_AF-A0A014P8I2-F1
#
_entry.id   AF-A0A014P8I2-F1
#
_cell.length_a   1.000
_cell.length_b   1.000
_cell.length_c   1.000
_cell.angle_alpha   90.00
_cell.angle_beta   90.00
_cell.angle_gamma   90.00
#
_symmetry.space_group_name_H-M   'P 1'
#
loop_
_entity.id
_entity.type
_entity.pdbx_description
1 polymer ?
#
loop_
_entity_poly.entity_id
_entity_poly.type
_entity_poly.pdbx_seq_one_letter_code
_entity_poly.pdbx_strand_id
1 'polypeptide(L)'
;MTRDNSAESEAVTGRLLILEYEQVKEEQRARIGFRDNLLYATLAAMAAIITFSLQSHGRPELLLLLPPASVLLGWAYLVNDEKISAIGRYVREDLGPRLTALAPGRPPVFGWERAHRDDGRRISRKRLQLAADLLLFTVAPVAALIVYWTSEPVRAVLLAVSVAEVAVVVVLAVQIVLYADLHRP
;
A
#
# COMPACT_ATOMS: atom_id res chain seq x y z
N MET A 1 -13.66 -4.77 49.86
CA MET A 1 -14.50 -5.30 48.76
C MET A 1 -14.36 -4.50 47.46
N THR A 2 -14.14 -3.18 47.48
CA THR A 2 -13.99 -2.34 46.28
C THR A 2 -12.63 -2.43 45.55
N ARG A 3 -11.53 -2.69 46.26
CA ARG A 3 -10.17 -2.82 45.67
C ARG A 3 -9.94 -4.10 44.85
N ASP A 4 -10.71 -5.15 45.13
CA ASP A 4 -10.57 -6.45 44.46
C ASP A 4 -11.21 -6.40 43.06
N ASN A 5 -12.41 -5.80 42.99
CA ASN A 5 -13.11 -5.54 41.72
C ASN A 5 -12.33 -4.63 40.77
N SER A 6 -11.54 -3.66 41.27
CA SER A 6 -10.75 -2.76 40.41
C SER A 6 -9.56 -3.48 39.78
N ALA A 7 -8.83 -4.30 40.55
CA ALA A 7 -7.71 -5.07 40.04
C ALA A 7 -8.16 -6.13 39.03
N GLU A 8 -9.29 -6.78 39.29
CA GLU A 8 -9.90 -7.73 38.35
C GLU A 8 -10.35 -7.03 37.05
N SER A 9 -10.97 -5.86 37.15
CA SER A 9 -11.38 -5.05 36.00
C SER A 9 -10.20 -4.59 35.15
N GLU A 10 -9.10 -4.14 35.78
CA GLU A 10 -7.86 -3.79 35.09
C GLU A 10 -7.23 -5.00 34.38
N ALA A 11 -7.23 -6.18 35.01
CA ALA A 11 -6.73 -7.41 34.40
C ALA A 11 -7.58 -7.88 33.21
N VAL A 12 -8.91 -7.75 33.28
CA VAL A 12 -9.81 -7.98 32.14
C VAL A 12 -9.52 -7.00 31.01
N THR A 13 -9.39 -5.71 31.32
CA THR A 13 -9.09 -4.66 30.34
C THR A 13 -7.74 -4.91 29.66
N GLY A 14 -6.70 -5.26 30.41
CA GLY A 14 -5.39 -5.61 29.86
C GLY A 14 -5.44 -6.80 28.90
N ARG A 15 -6.21 -7.84 29.25
CA ARG A 15 -6.43 -9.00 28.36
C ARG A 15 -7.17 -8.61 27.07
N LEU A 16 -8.19 -7.77 27.16
CA LEU A 16 -8.92 -7.29 25.98
C LEU A 16 -8.01 -6.47 25.05
N LEU A 17 -7.16 -5.59 25.59
CA LEU A 17 -6.21 -4.81 24.81
C LEU A 17 -5.14 -5.67 24.13
N ILE A 18 -4.67 -6.73 24.81
CA ILE A 18 -3.72 -7.69 24.22
C ILE A 18 -4.41 -8.46 23.08
N LEU A 19 -5.64 -8.91 23.29
CA LEU A 19 -6.41 -9.59 22.24
C LEU A 19 -6.65 -8.69 21.03
N GLU A 20 -6.99 -7.42 21.26
CA GLU A 20 -7.14 -6.43 20.20
C GLU A 20 -5.83 -6.21 19.44
N TYR A 21 -4.71 -6.09 20.15
CA TYR A 21 -3.38 -6.00 19.55
C TYR A 21 -3.09 -7.22 18.66
N GLU A 22 -3.35 -8.44 19.13
CA GLU A 22 -3.15 -9.67 18.35
C GLU A 22 -3.99 -9.67 17.06
N GLN A 23 -5.28 -9.34 17.15
CA GLN A 23 -6.17 -9.27 15.98
C GLN A 23 -5.70 -8.22 14.97
N VAL A 24 -5.33 -7.03 15.44
CA VAL A 24 -4.84 -5.95 14.59
C VAL A 24 -3.50 -6.32 13.92
N LYS A 25 -2.62 -7.05 14.60
CA LYS A 25 -1.36 -7.55 14.02
C LYS A 25 -1.59 -8.64 12.98
N GLU A 26 -2.56 -9.53 13.18
CA GLU A 26 -2.96 -10.53 12.18
C GLU A 26 -3.55 -9.86 10.93
N GLU A 27 -4.40 -8.84 11.09
CA GLU A 27 -4.87 -8.03 9.97
C GLU A 27 -3.71 -7.35 9.24
N GLN A 28 -2.77 -6.75 9.97
CA GLN A 28 -1.58 -6.12 9.37
C GLN A 28 -0.78 -7.12 8.53
N ARG A 29 -0.58 -8.34 9.05
CA ARG A 29 0.14 -9.41 8.35
C ARG A 29 -0.57 -9.85 7.09
N ALA A 30 -1.89 -10.05 7.15
CA ALA A 30 -2.69 -10.42 5.99
C ALA A 30 -2.62 -9.34 4.89
N ARG A 31 -2.68 -8.06 5.27
CA ARG A 31 -2.57 -6.93 4.34
C ARG A 31 -1.19 -6.80 3.70
N ILE A 32 -0.12 -7.02 4.47
CA ILE A 32 1.25 -7.06 3.93
C ILE A 32 1.34 -8.15 2.87
N GLY A 33 0.88 -9.37 3.18
CA GLY A 33 0.89 -10.48 2.21
C GLY A 33 0.07 -10.19 0.96
N PHE A 34 -1.11 -9.58 1.10
CA PHE A 34 -1.93 -9.17 -0.04
C PHE A 34 -1.25 -8.11 -0.90
N ARG A 35 -0.69 -7.06 -0.27
CA ARG A 35 0.06 -5.99 -0.95
C ARG A 35 1.24 -6.55 -1.74
N ASP A 36 2.02 -7.44 -1.15
CA ASP A 36 3.18 -8.04 -1.81
C ASP A 36 2.76 -8.92 -2.99
N ASN A 37 1.65 -9.65 -2.87
CA ASN A 37 1.07 -10.41 -3.98
C ASN A 37 0.57 -9.53 -5.14
N LEU A 38 0.12 -8.31 -4.86
CA LEU A 38 -0.30 -7.38 -5.92
C LEU A 38 0.87 -6.93 -6.80
N LEU A 39 2.08 -6.80 -6.25
CA LEU A 39 3.27 -6.50 -7.05
C LEU A 39 3.54 -7.62 -8.06
N TYR A 40 3.52 -8.88 -7.60
CA TYR A 40 3.69 -10.04 -8.48
C TYR A 40 2.56 -10.15 -9.51
N ALA A 41 1.31 -9.95 -9.10
CA ALA A 41 0.16 -9.96 -9.99
C ALA A 41 0.26 -8.87 -11.07
N THR A 42 0.75 -7.67 -10.71
CA THR A 42 0.95 -6.56 -11.64
C THR A 42 2.01 -6.91 -12.68
N LEU A 43 3.16 -7.41 -12.24
CA LEU A 43 4.23 -7.85 -13.17
C LEU A 43 3.75 -8.96 -14.10
N ALA A 44 3.00 -9.94 -13.59
CA ALA A 44 2.42 -11.01 -14.40
C ALA A 44 1.40 -10.49 -15.41
N ALA A 45 0.50 -9.58 -15.00
CA ALA A 45 -0.48 -8.96 -15.88
C ALA A 45 0.21 -8.14 -16.99
N MET A 46 1.23 -7.35 -16.64
CA MET A 46 2.02 -6.60 -17.62
C MET A 46 2.70 -7.53 -18.62
N ALA A 47 3.38 -8.57 -18.15
CA ALA A 47 4.04 -9.55 -19.02
C ALA A 47 3.03 -10.23 -19.95
N ALA A 48 1.85 -10.59 -19.45
CA ALA A 48 0.78 -11.19 -20.24
C ALA A 48 0.26 -10.24 -21.33
N ILE A 49 -0.03 -8.97 -20.98
CA ILE A 49 -0.51 -7.96 -21.94
C ILE A 49 0.53 -7.67 -23.01
N ILE A 50 1.80 -7.50 -22.62
CA ILE A 50 2.91 -7.26 -23.55
C ILE A 50 3.08 -8.46 -24.49
N THR A 51 3.11 -9.67 -23.95
CA THR A 51 3.23 -10.90 -24.74
C THR A 51 2.07 -11.05 -25.71
N PHE A 52 0.84 -10.79 -25.24
CA PHE A 52 -0.36 -10.87 -26.07
C PHE A 52 -0.35 -9.82 -27.20
N SER A 53 0.12 -8.60 -26.93
CA SER A 53 0.30 -7.57 -27.95
C SER A 53 1.31 -7.99 -29.02
N LEU A 54 2.46 -8.53 -28.61
CA LEU A 54 3.51 -9.00 -29.52
C LEU A 54 3.05 -10.17 -30.39
N GLN A 55 2.35 -11.15 -29.79
CA GLN A 55 1.83 -12.32 -30.51
C GLN A 55 0.70 -11.97 -31.49
N SER A 56 -0.07 -10.92 -31.19
CA SER A 56 -1.19 -10.47 -32.03
C SER A 56 -0.71 -9.58 -33.18
N HIS A 57 0.38 -9.95 -33.85
CA HIS A 57 1.01 -9.17 -34.94
C HIS A 57 1.43 -7.76 -34.54
N GLY A 58 1.82 -7.54 -33.28
CA GLY A 58 2.26 -6.23 -32.80
C GLY A 58 1.13 -5.20 -32.73
N ARG A 59 -0.12 -5.64 -32.52
CA ARG A 59 -1.28 -4.73 -32.39
C ARG A 59 -1.13 -3.81 -31.18
N PRO A 60 -0.88 -2.51 -31.39
CA PRO A 60 -0.56 -1.57 -30.31
C PRO A 60 -1.79 -1.25 -29.46
N GLU A 61 -3.00 -1.42 -29.99
CA GLU A 61 -4.25 -1.19 -29.24
C GLU A 61 -4.36 -2.07 -27.98
N LEU A 62 -3.75 -3.25 -28.00
CA LEU A 62 -3.79 -4.18 -26.87
C LEU A 62 -2.99 -3.67 -25.66
N LEU A 63 -2.04 -2.76 -25.89
CA LEU A 63 -1.29 -2.11 -24.82
C LEU A 63 -2.17 -1.14 -24.00
N LEU A 64 -3.33 -0.72 -24.51
CA LEU A 64 -4.31 0.06 -23.73
C LEU A 64 -4.92 -0.75 -22.57
N LEU A 65 -4.67 -2.06 -22.48
CA LEU A 65 -5.03 -2.84 -21.29
C LEU A 65 -4.08 -2.58 -20.10
N LEU A 66 -2.87 -2.07 -20.34
CA LEU A 66 -1.87 -1.81 -19.29
C LEU A 66 -2.30 -0.71 -18.31
N PRO A 67 -2.77 0.47 -18.75
CA PRO A 67 -3.23 1.51 -17.83
C PRO A 67 -4.35 1.07 -16.88
N PRO A 68 -5.50 0.51 -17.34
CA PRO A 68 -6.56 0.12 -16.42
C PRO A 68 -6.13 -1.02 -15.49
N ALA A 69 -5.36 -2.01 -15.96
CA ALA A 69 -4.83 -3.08 -15.11
C ALA A 69 -3.89 -2.53 -14.03
N SER A 70 -2.98 -1.63 -14.39
CA SER A 70 -2.04 -0.99 -13.46
C SER A 70 -2.78 -0.12 -12.45
N VAL A 71 -3.83 0.58 -12.87
CA VAL A 71 -4.63 1.42 -11.97
C VAL A 71 -5.40 0.60 -10.95
N LEU A 72 -6.07 -0.48 -11.39
CA LEU A 72 -6.83 -1.35 -10.49
C LEU A 72 -5.92 -2.02 -9.44
N LEU A 73 -4.81 -2.59 -9.88
CA LEU A 73 -3.86 -3.26 -8.98
C LEU A 73 -3.11 -2.26 -8.10
N GLY A 74 -2.70 -1.12 -8.65
CA GLY A 74 -2.04 -0.05 -7.92
C GLY A 74 -2.94 0.60 -6.87
N TRP A 75 -4.23 0.76 -7.14
CA TRP A 75 -5.20 1.24 -6.17
C TRP A 75 -5.38 0.25 -5.01
N ALA A 76 -5.54 -1.04 -5.32
CA ALA A 76 -5.61 -2.07 -4.29
C ALA A 76 -4.33 -2.14 -3.44
N TYR A 77 -3.17 -1.93 -4.08
CA TYR A 77 -1.88 -1.87 -3.40
C TYR A 77 -1.83 -0.69 -2.42
N LEU A 78 -2.19 0.50 -2.89
CA LEU A 78 -2.18 1.74 -2.12
C LEU A 78 -3.10 1.67 -0.89
N VAL A 79 -4.33 1.17 -1.07
CA VAL A 79 -5.30 1.03 0.03
C VAL A 79 -4.75 0.10 1.11
N ASN A 80 -4.04 -0.97 0.74
CA ASN A 80 -3.44 -1.87 1.73
C ASN A 80 -2.24 -1.23 2.43
N ASP A 81 -1.39 -0.51 1.71
CA ASP A 81 -0.24 0.18 2.30
C ASP A 81 -0.67 1.24 3.33
N GLU A 82 -1.72 2.01 3.03
CA GLU A 82 -2.26 2.98 4.01
C GLU A 82 -2.87 2.28 5.22
N LYS A 83 -3.58 1.17 5.05
CA LYS A 83 -4.12 0.40 6.19
C LYS A 83 -3.00 -0.18 7.06
N ILE A 84 -1.91 -0.67 6.47
CA ILE A 84 -0.73 -1.13 7.22
C ILE A 84 -0.15 0.02 8.05
N SER A 85 -0.04 1.21 7.46
CA SER A 85 0.45 2.42 8.12
C SER A 85 -0.47 2.89 9.26
N ALA A 86 -1.79 2.88 9.03
CA ALA A 86 -2.80 3.22 10.01
C ALA A 86 -2.81 2.26 11.21
N ILE A 87 -2.72 0.95 10.97
CA ILE A 87 -2.60 -0.07 12.02
C ILE A 87 -1.36 0.20 12.87
N GLY A 88 -0.21 0.41 12.23
CA GLY A 88 1.02 0.71 12.95
C GLY A 88 0.90 2.00 13.79
N ARG A 89 0.18 3.01 13.29
CA ARG A 89 -0.11 4.24 14.04
C ARG A 89 -0.99 3.97 15.26
N TYR A 90 -2.10 3.25 15.07
CA TYR A 90 -3.02 2.85 16.12
C TYR A 90 -2.33 2.10 17.26
N VAL A 91 -1.49 1.12 16.93
CA VAL A 91 -0.72 0.35 17.93
C VAL A 91 0.17 1.25 18.78
N ARG A 92 0.82 2.25 18.17
CA ARG A 92 1.79 3.12 18.86
C ARG A 92 1.15 4.26 19.64
N GLU A 93 0.12 4.86 19.08
CA GLU A 93 -0.49 6.10 19.58
C GLU A 93 -1.71 5.84 20.48
N ASP A 94 -2.34 4.66 20.38
CA ASP A 94 -3.53 4.33 21.17
C ASP A 94 -3.31 3.08 22.05
N LEU A 95 -3.11 1.90 21.45
CA LEU A 95 -3.05 0.63 22.20
C LEU A 95 -1.88 0.58 23.20
N GLY A 96 -0.68 0.96 22.75
CA GLY A 96 0.52 0.96 23.61
C GLY A 96 0.38 1.84 24.85
N PRO A 97 -0.04 3.13 24.71
CA PRO A 97 -0.31 3.99 25.85
C PRO A 97 -1.38 3.45 26.80
N ARG A 98 -2.51 2.95 26.29
CA ARG A 98 -3.59 2.37 27.10
C ARG A 98 -3.12 1.17 27.92
N LEU A 99 -2.32 0.29 27.32
CA LEU A 99 -1.77 -0.88 28.01
C LEU A 99 -0.67 -0.50 29.02
N THR A 100 0.13 0.55 28.73
CA THR A 100 1.14 1.06 29.68
C THR A 100 0.48 1.69 30.91
N ALA A 101 -0.65 2.39 30.73
CA ALA A 101 -1.40 3.01 31.83
C ALA A 101 -1.95 1.99 32.84
N LEU A 102 -2.22 0.75 32.42
CA LEU A 102 -2.67 -0.34 33.30
C LEU A 102 -1.52 -0.98 34.11
N ALA A 103 -0.26 -0.66 33.81
CA ALA A 103 0.91 -1.22 34.49
C ALA A 103 1.95 -0.12 34.84
N PRO A 104 1.58 0.86 35.68
CA PRO A 104 2.47 1.96 36.04
C PRO A 104 3.74 1.44 36.72
N GLY A 105 4.89 2.04 36.37
CA GLY A 105 6.21 1.64 36.88
C GLY A 105 6.88 0.48 36.13
N ARG A 106 6.21 -0.11 35.12
CA ARG A 106 6.86 -1.05 34.20
C ARG A 106 7.40 -0.34 32.95
N PRO A 107 8.39 -0.94 32.26
CA PRO A 107 8.84 -0.44 30.97
C PRO A 107 7.68 -0.34 29.96
N PRO A 108 7.75 0.60 29.00
CA PRO A 108 6.75 0.71 27.96
C PRO A 108 6.58 -0.61 27.20
N VAL A 109 5.32 -1.02 27.03
CA VAL A 109 4.95 -2.16 26.20
C VAL A 109 5.15 -1.86 24.72
N PHE A 110 5.34 -2.91 23.91
CA PHE A 110 5.60 -2.84 22.47
C PHE A 110 6.89 -2.09 22.07
N GLY A 111 7.97 -2.27 22.82
CA GLY A 111 9.28 -1.65 22.52
C GLY A 111 9.79 -1.92 21.09
N TRP A 112 9.47 -3.08 20.50
CA TRP A 112 9.79 -3.42 19.12
C TRP A 112 9.18 -2.45 18.09
N GLU A 113 7.94 -2.00 18.31
CA GLU A 113 7.22 -1.08 17.42
C GLU A 113 7.85 0.32 17.39
N ARG A 114 8.67 0.65 18.40
CA ARG A 114 9.45 1.91 18.45
C ARG A 114 10.87 1.72 17.94
N ALA A 115 11.55 0.65 18.34
CA ALA A 115 12.95 0.38 18.00
C ALA A 115 13.22 0.38 16.48
N HIS A 116 12.27 -0.09 15.67
CA HIS A 116 12.44 -0.15 14.21
C HIS A 116 12.30 1.22 13.50
N ARG A 117 11.76 2.26 14.16
CA ARG A 117 11.63 3.61 13.55
C ARG A 117 12.90 4.45 13.63
N ASP A 118 13.81 4.15 14.55
CA ASP A 118 15.05 4.92 14.77
C ASP A 118 16.13 4.67 13.69
N ASP A 119 15.81 3.84 12.69
CA ASP A 119 16.69 3.61 11.55
C ASP A 119 16.78 4.86 10.65
N GLY A 120 17.95 5.50 10.66
CA GLY A 120 18.26 6.67 9.84
C GLY A 120 18.13 6.44 8.32
N ARG A 121 18.14 5.20 7.84
CA ARG A 121 17.96 4.85 6.42
C ARG A 121 16.49 4.66 6.02
N ARG A 122 15.56 4.78 6.96
CA ARG A 122 14.12 4.55 6.71
C ARG A 122 13.55 5.43 5.61
N ILE A 123 13.92 6.72 5.57
CA ILE A 123 13.46 7.65 4.52
C ILE A 123 14.02 7.26 3.16
N SER A 124 15.28 6.83 3.11
CA SER A 124 15.89 6.35 1.86
C SER A 124 15.14 5.14 1.32
N ARG A 125 14.80 4.16 2.17
CA ARG A 125 13.98 3.01 1.77
C ARG A 125 12.60 3.41 1.27
N LYS A 126 11.93 4.34 1.96
CA LYS A 126 10.61 4.84 1.52
C LYS A 126 10.68 5.57 0.17
N ARG A 127 11.73 6.35 -0.07
CA ARG A 127 11.94 7.01 -1.38
C ARG A 127 12.19 5.99 -2.49
N LEU A 128 12.98 4.96 -2.23
CA LEU A 128 13.22 3.89 -3.20
C LEU A 128 11.93 3.09 -3.47
N GLN A 129 11.14 2.81 -2.44
CA GLN A 129 9.83 2.18 -2.58
C GLN A 129 8.88 3.04 -3.40
N LEU A 130 8.76 4.34 -3.09
CA LEU A 130 7.97 5.28 -3.88
C LEU A 130 8.41 5.31 -5.35
N ALA A 131 9.72 5.33 -5.61
CA ALA A 131 10.25 5.30 -6.96
C ALA A 131 9.86 4.00 -7.69
N ALA A 132 9.95 2.85 -7.00
CA ALA A 132 9.54 1.56 -7.55
C ALA A 132 8.02 1.50 -7.82
N ASP A 133 7.21 2.02 -6.89
CA ASP A 133 5.75 2.06 -7.01
C ASP A 133 5.31 2.96 -8.17
N LEU A 134 5.92 4.14 -8.32
CA LEU A 134 5.68 5.01 -9.47
C LEU A 134 6.14 4.35 -10.78
N LEU A 135 7.31 3.71 -10.80
CA LEU A 135 7.81 3.02 -11.98
C LEU A 135 6.82 1.95 -12.45
N LEU A 136 6.35 1.12 -11.51
CA LEU A 136 5.47 0.00 -11.79
C LEU A 136 4.07 0.49 -12.17
N PHE A 137 3.43 1.31 -11.34
CA PHE A 137 2.01 1.63 -11.50
C PHE A 137 1.73 2.85 -12.38
N THR A 138 2.74 3.65 -12.74
CA THR A 138 2.53 4.91 -13.48
C THR A 138 3.43 5.02 -14.72
N VAL A 139 4.74 4.81 -14.60
CA VAL A 139 5.65 4.99 -15.73
C VAL A 139 5.45 3.89 -16.78
N ALA A 140 5.34 2.63 -16.37
CA ALA A 140 5.09 1.52 -17.28
C ALA A 140 3.78 1.67 -18.10
N PRO A 141 2.61 1.96 -17.49
CA PRO A 141 1.39 2.20 -18.28
C PRO A 141 1.45 3.48 -19.12
N VAL A 142 2.14 4.55 -18.69
CA VAL A 142 2.36 5.74 -19.53
C VAL A 142 3.22 5.40 -20.76
N ALA A 143 4.25 4.58 -20.61
CA ALA A 143 5.05 4.12 -21.75
C ALA A 143 4.18 3.34 -22.77
N ALA A 144 3.25 2.52 -22.30
CA ALA A 144 2.29 1.81 -23.15
C ALA A 144 1.38 2.77 -23.95
N LEU A 145 0.89 3.84 -23.30
CA LEU A 145 0.11 4.90 -23.96
C LEU A 145 0.92 5.63 -25.02
N ILE A 146 2.18 5.95 -24.74
CA ILE A 146 3.08 6.60 -25.72
C ILE A 146 3.29 5.71 -26.94
N VAL A 147 3.56 4.41 -26.73
CA VAL A 147 3.71 3.45 -27.84
C VAL A 147 2.45 3.44 -28.71
N TYR A 148 1.27 3.40 -28.09
CA TYR A 148 0.01 3.48 -28.82
C TYR A 148 -0.14 4.77 -29.64
N TRP A 149 0.14 5.94 -29.07
CA TRP A 149 0.02 7.21 -29.80
C TRP A 149 1.00 7.37 -30.95
N THR A 150 2.19 6.76 -30.84
CA THR A 150 3.20 6.77 -31.91
C THR A 150 2.95 5.73 -33.01
N SER A 151 1.94 4.87 -32.84
CA SER A 151 1.60 3.83 -33.79
C SER A 151 0.48 4.27 -34.74
N GLU A 152 0.68 4.10 -36.05
CA GLU A 152 -0.36 4.35 -37.05
C GLU A 152 -1.05 3.03 -37.48
N PRO A 153 -2.38 3.03 -37.72
CA PRO A 153 -3.34 4.13 -37.58
C PRO A 153 -3.97 4.23 -36.18
N VAL A 154 -4.06 5.45 -35.63
CA VAL A 154 -4.75 5.71 -34.36
C VAL A 154 -6.26 5.81 -34.57
N ARG A 155 -7.04 4.99 -33.86
CA ARG A 155 -8.52 5.01 -33.90
C ARG A 155 -9.05 6.06 -32.93
N ALA A 156 -9.86 7.02 -33.41
CA ALA A 156 -10.38 8.13 -32.60
C ALA A 156 -11.04 7.71 -31.27
N VAL A 157 -11.80 6.61 -31.27
CA VAL A 157 -12.43 6.07 -30.05
C VAL A 157 -11.38 5.62 -29.03
N LEU A 158 -10.35 4.93 -29.48
CA LEU A 158 -9.28 4.43 -28.60
C LEU A 158 -8.35 5.57 -28.16
N LEU A 159 -8.19 6.62 -28.97
CA LEU A 159 -7.55 7.85 -28.55
C LEU A 159 -8.31 8.50 -27.37
N ALA A 160 -9.64 8.61 -27.45
CA ALA A 160 -10.45 9.15 -26.35
C ALA A 160 -10.31 8.30 -25.06
N VAL A 161 -10.30 6.96 -25.20
CA VAL A 161 -10.02 6.05 -24.07
C VAL A 161 -8.64 6.30 -23.48
N SER A 162 -7.60 6.39 -24.32
CA SER A 162 -6.21 6.61 -23.87
C SER A 162 -6.04 7.94 -23.11
N VAL A 163 -6.79 8.99 -23.48
CA VAL A 163 -6.78 10.27 -22.75
C VAL A 163 -7.44 10.13 -21.38
N ALA A 164 -8.55 9.38 -21.28
CA ALA A 164 -9.16 9.07 -20.00
C ALA A 164 -8.22 8.22 -19.11
N GLU A 165 -7.48 7.30 -19.72
CA GLU A 165 -6.45 6.48 -19.05
C GLU A 165 -5.32 7.32 -18.46
N VAL A 166 -4.84 8.35 -19.17
CA VAL A 166 -3.88 9.32 -18.61
C VAL A 166 -4.43 9.95 -17.34
N ALA A 167 -5.68 10.42 -17.36
CA ALA A 167 -6.28 11.10 -16.21
C ALA A 167 -6.32 10.19 -14.97
N VAL A 168 -6.72 8.92 -15.13
CA VAL A 168 -6.77 7.98 -13.99
C VAL A 168 -5.37 7.57 -13.52
N VAL A 169 -4.39 7.44 -14.42
CA VAL A 169 -2.99 7.17 -14.03
C VAL A 169 -2.40 8.36 -13.26
N VAL A 170 -2.69 9.60 -13.67
CA VAL A 170 -2.28 10.81 -12.94
C VAL A 170 -2.90 10.86 -11.55
N VAL A 171 -4.20 10.54 -11.43
CA VAL A 171 -4.87 10.45 -10.12
C VAL A 171 -4.16 9.42 -9.24
N LEU A 172 -3.87 8.22 -9.76
CA LEU A 172 -3.16 7.21 -8.99
C LEU A 172 -1.76 7.68 -8.58
N ALA A 173 -0.99 8.31 -9.49
CA ALA A 173 0.35 8.83 -9.20
C ALA A 173 0.32 9.85 -8.06
N VAL A 174 -0.63 10.79 -8.09
CA VAL A 174 -0.83 11.78 -7.02
C VAL A 174 -1.13 11.08 -5.69
N GLN A 175 -2.04 10.10 -5.69
CA GLN A 175 -2.40 9.36 -4.48
C GLN A 175 -1.21 8.58 -3.92
N ILE A 176 -0.43 7.89 -4.75
CA ILE A 176 0.80 7.20 -4.33
C ILE A 176 1.78 8.17 -3.65
N VAL A 177 2.00 9.36 -4.23
CA VAL A 177 2.91 10.37 -3.66
C VAL A 177 2.38 10.91 -2.33
N LEU A 178 1.08 11.20 -2.23
CA LEU A 178 0.46 11.74 -1.01
C LEU A 178 0.56 10.76 0.16
N TYR A 179 0.39 9.46 -0.10
CA TYR A 179 0.41 8.42 0.93
C TYR A 179 1.80 7.80 1.18
N ALA A 180 2.85 8.21 0.48
CA ALA A 180 4.21 7.67 0.64
C ALA A 180 4.86 7.90 2.03
N ASP A 181 4.15 8.52 2.97
CA ASP A 181 4.54 8.81 4.36
C ASP A 181 6.01 9.26 4.45
N LEU A 182 6.38 10.23 3.61
CA LEU A 182 7.74 10.77 3.51
C LEU A 182 8.09 11.73 4.65
N HIS A 183 7.10 12.11 5.46
CA HIS A 183 7.29 13.00 6.59
C HIS A 183 7.92 12.25 7.77
N ARG A 184 8.96 12.85 8.37
CA ARG A 184 9.46 12.42 9.67
C ARG A 184 8.38 12.73 10.72
N PRO A 185 8.06 11.80 11.64
CA PRO A 185 7.45 12.20 12.90
C PRO A 185 8.44 13.05 13.70
#